data_AF-A0A220UI06-F1
#
_entry.id   AF-A0A220UI06-F1
#
_cell.length_a   1.000
_cell.length_b   1.000
_cell.length_c   1.000
_cell.angle_alpha   90.00
_cell.angle_beta   90.00
_cell.angle_gamma   90.00
#
_symmetry.space_group_name_H-M   'P 1'
#
loop_
_entity.id
_entity.type
_entity.pdbx_description
1 polymer ?
#
loop_
_entity_poly.entity_id
_entity_poly.type
_entity_poly.pdbx_seq_one_letter_code
_entity_poly.pdbx_strand_id
1 'polypeptide(L)'
;MPNGIFTLTPQQADSVIVTSIKQQWPDKQLKPLPDKRIGYIFSVWWAIDHDHISVEAILEGKERYSFSVTNSGTAPLSGNSAREDLLPLLIENATKAQSNNQ
;
A
#
# COMPACT_ATOMS: atom_id res chain seq x y z
N MET A 1 4.32 -5.32 14.14
CA MET A 1 5.54 -5.63 13.37
C MET A 1 6.04 -4.31 12.79
N PRO A 2 7.35 -3.99 12.86
CA PRO A 2 7.83 -2.67 12.46
C PRO A 2 7.63 -2.48 10.95
N ASN A 3 6.95 -1.40 10.57
CA ASN A 3 6.87 -0.94 9.18
C ASN A 3 8.31 -0.72 8.69
N GLY A 4 8.79 -1.55 7.77
CA GLY A 4 10.13 -1.40 7.20
C GLY A 4 10.29 -0.01 6.58
N ILE A 5 11.42 0.65 6.86
CA ILE A 5 11.79 1.90 6.19
C ILE A 5 12.70 1.53 5.02
N PHE A 6 12.33 1.97 3.82
CA PHE A 6 13.02 1.64 2.57
C PHE A 6 13.58 2.91 1.94
N THR A 7 14.79 2.83 1.40
CA THR A 7 15.40 3.94 0.65
C THR A 7 14.97 3.86 -0.81
N LEU A 8 14.02 4.69 -1.20
CA LEU A 8 13.35 4.68 -2.49
C LEU A 8 13.19 6.11 -3.02
N THR A 9 13.20 6.28 -4.34
CA THR A 9 12.75 7.54 -4.96
C THR A 9 11.22 7.68 -4.85
N PRO A 10 10.66 8.90 -4.97
CA PRO A 10 9.20 9.10 -5.00
C PRO A 10 8.49 8.22 -6.04
N GLN A 11 9.06 8.09 -7.22
CA GLN A 11 8.49 7.30 -8.32
C GLN A 11 8.52 5.79 -8.04
N GLN A 12 9.54 5.31 -7.32
CA GLN A 12 9.62 3.91 -6.90
C GLN A 12 8.63 3.62 -5.77
N ALA A 13 8.51 4.50 -4.78
CA ALA A 13 7.51 4.36 -3.73
C ALA A 13 6.09 4.29 -4.33
N ASP A 14 5.78 5.14 -5.31
CA ASP A 14 4.52 5.10 -6.05
C ASP A 14 4.34 3.76 -6.80
N SER A 15 5.35 3.34 -7.56
CA SER A 15 5.32 2.10 -8.34
C SER A 15 5.16 0.86 -7.45
N VAL A 16 5.79 0.84 -6.28
CA VAL A 16 5.65 -0.24 -5.28
C VAL A 16 4.20 -0.32 -4.82
N ILE A 17 3.58 0.80 -4.45
CA ILE A 17 2.18 0.80 -4.01
C ILE A 17 1.26 0.31 -5.13
N VAL A 18 1.38 0.87 -6.33
CA VAL A 18 0.54 0.48 -7.47
C VAL A 18 0.71 -0.99 -7.80
N THR A 19 1.94 -1.48 -7.86
CA THR A 19 2.24 -2.89 -8.18
C THR A 19 1.68 -3.83 -7.13
N SER A 20 1.90 -3.56 -5.84
CA SER A 20 1.38 -4.39 -4.76
C SER A 20 -0.15 -4.44 -4.74
N ILE A 21 -0.82 -3.30 -4.96
CA ILE A 21 -2.28 -3.28 -5.02
C ILE A 21 -2.78 -4.04 -6.26
N LYS A 22 -2.16 -3.86 -7.43
CA LYS A 22 -2.56 -4.54 -8.66
C LYS A 22 -2.26 -6.04 -8.67
N GLN A 23 -1.23 -6.49 -7.95
CA GLN A 23 -0.97 -7.92 -7.75
C GLN A 23 -2.11 -8.59 -6.98
N GLN A 24 -2.61 -7.94 -5.94
CA GLN A 24 -3.71 -8.47 -5.13
C GLN A 24 -5.09 -8.24 -5.78
N TRP A 25 -5.30 -7.06 -6.38
CA TRP A 25 -6.55 -6.64 -6.98
C TRP A 25 -6.33 -5.94 -8.33
N PRO A 26 -6.14 -6.70 -9.43
CA PRO A 26 -5.78 -6.14 -10.74
C PRO A 26 -6.85 -5.19 -11.30
N ASP A 27 -8.13 -5.47 -11.04
CA ASP A 27 -9.26 -4.73 -11.60
C ASP A 27 -9.63 -3.47 -10.81
N LYS A 28 -8.99 -3.22 -9.65
CA LYS A 28 -9.36 -2.09 -8.81
C LYS A 28 -8.88 -0.77 -9.38
N GLN A 29 -9.79 0.20 -9.41
CA GLN A 29 -9.46 1.57 -9.76
C GLN A 29 -8.85 2.26 -8.54
N LEU A 30 -7.60 2.70 -8.69
CA LEU A 30 -6.86 3.38 -7.66
C LEU A 30 -7.14 4.88 -7.78
N LYS A 31 -7.55 5.51 -6.69
CA LYS A 31 -7.67 6.97 -6.61
C LYS A 31 -6.45 7.49 -5.84
N PRO A 32 -5.68 8.46 -6.37
CA PRO A 32 -4.55 9.01 -5.64
C PRO A 32 -5.02 9.72 -4.36
N LEU A 33 -4.21 9.67 -3.31
CA LEU A 33 -4.47 10.41 -2.09
C LEU A 33 -4.31 11.93 -2.33
N PRO A 34 -5.10 12.77 -1.63
CA PRO A 34 -4.93 14.21 -1.67
C PRO A 34 -3.60 14.64 -1.01
N ASP A 35 -3.25 15.93 -1.17
CA ASP A 35 -2.15 16.59 -0.44
C ASP A 35 -0.71 16.16 -0.77
N LYS A 36 -0.44 15.83 -2.04
CA LYS A 36 0.91 15.43 -2.53
C LYS A 36 1.48 14.19 -1.82
N ARG A 37 0.66 13.44 -1.11
CA ARG A 37 1.06 12.16 -0.52
C ARG A 37 1.22 11.14 -1.65
N ILE A 38 2.22 10.28 -1.50
CA ILE A 38 2.42 9.16 -2.43
C ILE A 38 1.56 8.03 -1.91
N GLY A 39 0.44 7.76 -2.58
CA GLY A 39 -0.47 6.72 -2.12
C GLY A 39 -1.82 6.75 -2.81
N TYR A 40 -2.59 5.70 -2.55
CA TYR A 40 -3.85 5.43 -3.23
C TYR A 40 -4.92 4.95 -2.27
N ILE A 41 -6.15 5.25 -2.62
CA ILE A 41 -7.35 4.82 -1.95
C ILE A 41 -8.26 4.08 -2.93
N PHE A 42 -8.82 2.96 -2.49
CA PHE A 42 -9.70 2.13 -3.29
C PHE A 42 -10.67 1.37 -2.39
N SER A 43 -11.74 0.85 -3.00
CA SER A 43 -12.75 0.09 -2.26
C SER A 43 -12.82 -1.34 -2.75
N VAL A 44 -12.91 -2.27 -1.81
CA VAL A 44 -13.09 -3.69 -2.09
C VAL A 44 -14.46 -4.12 -1.55
N TRP A 45 -15.19 -4.86 -2.38
CA TRP A 45 -16.55 -5.29 -2.08
C TRP A 45 -16.53 -6.80 -1.88
N TRP A 46 -16.97 -7.25 -0.72
CA TRP A 46 -17.04 -8.65 -0.34
C TRP A 46 -18.47 -8.99 0.07
N ALA A 47 -19.25 -9.52 -0.86
CA ALA A 47 -20.68 -9.78 -0.65
C ALA A 47 -21.46 -8.54 -0.15
N ILE A 48 -21.69 -8.44 1.16
CA ILE A 48 -22.42 -7.33 1.81
C ILE A 48 -21.50 -6.28 2.44
N ASP A 49 -20.20 -6.58 2.55
CA ASP A 49 -19.21 -5.73 3.20
C ASP A 49 -18.44 -4.87 2.19
N HIS A 50 -18.10 -3.67 2.65
CA HIS A 50 -17.34 -2.69 1.89
C HIS A 50 -16.10 -2.30 2.67
N ASP A 51 -14.95 -2.70 2.15
CA ASP A 51 -13.66 -2.24 2.65
C ASP A 51 -13.26 -0.97 1.93
N HIS A 52 -12.80 0.01 2.70
CA HIS A 52 -12.22 1.23 2.18
C HIS A 52 -10.76 1.26 2.58
N ILE A 53 -9.88 0.96 1.61
CA ILE A 53 -8.46 0.74 1.85
C ILE A 53 -7.70 1.95 1.36
N SER A 54 -6.90 2.54 2.23
CA SER A 54 -5.92 3.56 1.88
C SER A 54 -4.51 3.07 2.14
N VAL A 55 -3.64 3.24 1.16
CA VAL A 55 -2.23 2.88 1.21
C VAL A 55 -1.41 4.14 0.96
N GLU A 56 -0.47 4.44 1.82
CA GLU A 56 0.43 5.59 1.65
C GLU A 56 1.88 5.23 1.96
N ALA A 57 2.78 5.84 1.19
CA ALA A 57 4.20 5.93 1.50
C ALA A 57 4.45 7.22 2.28
N ILE A 58 4.83 7.06 3.53
CA ILE A 58 5.16 8.14 4.46
C ILE A 58 6.65 8.42 4.35
N LEU A 59 7.01 9.68 4.11
CA LEU A 59 8.40 10.10 4.05
C LEU A 59 8.97 10.25 5.47
N GLU A 60 9.89 9.37 5.85
CA GLU A 60 10.56 9.35 7.16
C GLU A 60 11.89 10.14 7.16
N GLY A 61 12.35 10.59 5.98
CA GLY A 61 13.61 11.31 5.81
C GLY A 61 13.98 11.48 4.34
N LYS A 62 15.23 11.84 4.04
CA LYS A 62 15.67 12.00 2.64
C LYS A 62 15.61 10.67 1.90
N GLU A 63 14.65 10.55 0.99
CA GLU A 63 14.41 9.35 0.15
C GLU A 63 14.17 8.07 0.96
N ARG A 64 13.65 8.21 2.19
CA ARG A 64 13.29 7.08 3.05
C ARG A 64 11.79 7.05 3.24
N TYR A 65 11.17 5.95 2.85
CA TYR A 65 9.73 5.77 2.90
C TYR A 65 9.36 4.59 3.79
N SER A 66 8.36 4.79 4.64
CA SER A 66 7.63 3.71 5.31
C SER A 66 6.27 3.55 4.63
N PHE A 67 5.70 2.35 4.65
CA PHE A 67 4.37 2.10 4.05
C PHE A 67 3.33 1.89 5.14
N SER A 68 2.18 2.53 4.97
CA SER A 68 1.02 2.39 5.85
C SER A 68 -0.18 1.92 5.05
N VAL A 69 -0.92 0.96 5.60
CA VAL A 69 -2.18 0.44 5.04
C VAL A 69 -3.25 0.59 6.11
N THR A 70 -4.32 1.31 5.79
CA THR A 70 -5.47 1.52 6.66
C THR A 70 -6.72 0.98 5.97
N ASN A 71 -7.52 0.20 6.70
CA ASN A 71 -8.85 -0.21 6.28
C ASN A 71 -9.88 0.47 7.18
N SER A 72 -10.74 1.31 6.62
CA SER A 72 -11.84 1.99 7.32
C SER A 72 -13.22 1.40 6.98
N GLY A 73 -13.26 0.22 6.37
CA GLY A 73 -14.48 -0.53 6.08
C GLY A 73 -15.25 -0.97 7.33
N THR A 74 -16.53 -1.28 7.14
CA THR A 74 -17.42 -1.79 8.19
C THR A 74 -17.34 -3.30 8.37
N ALA A 75 -16.56 -3.99 7.52
CA ALA A 75 -16.38 -5.43 7.62
C ALA A 75 -15.84 -5.77 9.01
N PRO A 76 -16.60 -6.47 9.89
CA PRO A 76 -16.02 -7.03 11.08
C PRO A 76 -14.91 -7.97 10.60
N LEU A 77 -13.77 -7.97 11.30
CA LEU A 77 -12.54 -8.77 11.10
C LEU A 77 -12.79 -10.30 11.03
N SER A 78 -13.70 -10.74 10.17
CA SER A 78 -14.17 -12.09 9.88
C SER A 78 -13.88 -12.33 8.40
N GLY A 79 -12.63 -12.06 8.03
CA GLY A 79 -12.16 -12.03 6.65
C GLY A 79 -10.74 -11.47 6.63
N ASN A 80 -9.80 -12.21 7.22
CA ASN A 80 -8.40 -11.89 7.13
C ASN A 80 -8.00 -11.66 5.66
N SER A 81 -7.31 -10.61 5.22
CA SER A 81 -6.92 -9.38 5.89
C SER A 81 -6.35 -8.48 4.79
N ALA A 82 -7.16 -7.63 4.15
CA ALA A 82 -6.66 -6.82 3.04
C ALA A 82 -5.39 -6.00 3.38
N ARG A 83 -5.22 -5.65 4.67
CA ARG A 83 -3.98 -5.10 5.23
C ARG A 83 -2.86 -6.13 5.42
N GLU A 84 -3.15 -7.30 5.97
CA GLU A 84 -2.13 -8.34 6.22
C GLU A 84 -1.70 -9.07 4.94
N ASP A 85 -2.49 -9.02 3.87
CA ASP A 85 -2.10 -9.48 2.53
C ASP A 85 -1.22 -8.44 1.84
N LEU A 86 -1.60 -7.16 1.96
CA LEU A 86 -0.96 -6.09 1.21
C LEU A 86 0.35 -5.60 1.85
N LEU A 87 0.45 -5.58 3.19
CA LEU A 87 1.65 -5.09 3.87
C LEU A 87 2.89 -5.96 3.57
N PRO A 88 2.83 -7.30 3.58
CA PRO A 88 3.94 -8.15 3.15
C PRO A 88 4.32 -7.93 1.68
N LEU A 89 3.34 -7.81 0.78
CA LEU A 89 3.59 -7.53 -0.64
C LEU A 89 4.27 -6.16 -0.85
N LEU A 90 3.86 -5.14 -0.10
CA LEU A 90 4.51 -3.82 -0.09
C LEU A 90 5.97 -3.94 0.37
N ILE A 91 6.23 -4.67 1.47
CA ILE A 91 7.58 -4.90 1.99
C ILE A 91 8.45 -5.65 0.98
N GLU A 92 7.92 -6.71 0.36
CA GLU A 92 8.64 -7.51 -0.64
C GLU A 92 8.99 -6.66 -1.87
N ASN A 93 8.01 -5.95 -2.44
CA ASN A 93 8.23 -5.11 -3.62
C ASN A 93 9.12 -3.91 -3.32
N ALA A 94 9.01 -3.30 -2.14
CA ALA A 94 9.90 -2.24 -1.68
C ALA A 94 11.34 -2.73 -1.54
N THR A 95 11.54 -3.94 -0.99
CA THR A 95 12.87 -4.56 -0.85
C THR A 95 13.49 -4.79 -2.23
N LYS A 96 12.72 -5.34 -3.18
CA LYS A 96 13.18 -5.55 -4.57
C LYS A 96 13.52 -4.22 -5.26
N ALA A 97 12.67 -3.21 -5.11
CA ALA A 97 12.90 -1.89 -5.68
C ALA A 97 14.16 -1.22 -5.11
N GLN A 98 14.41 -1.40 -3.81
CA GLN A 98 15.62 -0.91 -3.16
C GLN A 98 16.87 -1.65 -3.65
N SER A 99 16.83 -2.98 -3.78
CA SER A 99 17.96 -3.78 -4.26
C SER A 99 18.34 -3.48 -5.71
N ASN A 100 17.39 -3.08 -6.55
CA ASN A 100 17.67 -2.65 -7.93
C ASN A 100 18.37 -1.27 -8.02
N ASN A 101 18.49 -0.53 -6.92
CA ASN A 101 19.20 0.75 -6.85
C ASN A 101 20.65 0.63 -6.33
N GLN A 102 21.09 -0.57 -5.93
CA GLN A 102 22.49 -0.83 -5.52
C GLN A 102 23.28 -1.47 -6.65
#